data_AF-A0A4Q1BKH6-F1
#
_entry.id   AF-A0A4Q1BKH6-F1
#
_cell.length_a   1.000
_cell.length_b   1.000
_cell.length_c   1.000
_cell.angle_alpha   90.00
_cell.angle_beta   90.00
_cell.angle_gamma   90.00
#
_symmetry.space_group_name_H-M   'P 1'
#
loop_
_entity.id
_entity.type
_entity.pdbx_description
1 polymer ?
#
loop_
_entity_poly.entity_id
_entity_poly.type
_entity_poly.pdbx_seq_one_letter_code
_entity_poly.pdbx_strand_id
1 'polypeptide(L)'
;MVTSIATTQPSTWQGIISNPLDEGKDLKLQQQSLALLYRLSSLHPPSSLSSTLPAIAGPLKDTEIPRWLTWITHPKGRTERETHALMSACVEDGAWALFQTGATSFTGKGKSRAAVRDESAIDRLSGVDEEAWGLIEWFVSLWEKDEECYHEDHPDTSTYSPMFVCQIPRPFGARLQADNSSLPLMVVRAALREPIQRRRLLVAARVLKLLIHTALPPSPPFHPPSLLLSLLHLFRPLPLSSFQTLISALQPLIPTHVSLHLLAQTIEDLSGVRAGRAEQRRFGTRKDYESTSTFASPTVMYTCELLTLPCSHSSRTSKTTKEERRNDSVRTKDDRKGEDKMRKVESEEEKKDEKMVWVKMRLLAYMLARHPLKQGEWEITQEWEKDVKKSLGNAERTKAGESLLKLVGVVRGSKKDQ
;
A
#
# COMPACT_ATOMS: atom_id res chain seq x y z
N MET A 1 46.96 32.74 21.74
CA MET A 1 46.64 31.33 22.05
C MET A 1 45.54 30.90 21.08
N VAL A 2 45.71 30.38 19.86
CA VAL A 2 46.71 29.56 19.13
C VAL A 2 47.04 28.22 19.79
N THR A 3 46.26 27.20 19.41
CA THR A 3 46.66 25.81 19.11
C THR A 3 45.59 25.28 18.14
N SER A 4 45.83 25.31 16.83
CA SER A 4 46.46 24.24 16.03
C SER A 4 45.68 22.91 16.08
N ILE A 5 44.67 22.77 15.22
CA ILE A 5 44.16 21.45 14.80
C ILE A 5 44.80 21.18 13.44
N ALA A 6 45.64 20.16 13.43
CA ALA A 6 46.47 19.76 12.30
C ALA A 6 45.61 19.38 11.08
N THR A 7 46.00 19.98 9.97
CA THR A 7 45.75 19.55 8.60
C THR A 7 46.35 18.16 8.36
N THR A 8 45.51 17.12 8.33
CA THR A 8 45.82 15.85 7.65
C THR A 8 45.17 15.85 6.28
N GLN A 9 45.98 15.57 5.26
CA GLN A 9 45.70 15.76 3.85
C GLN A 9 44.57 14.90 3.26
N PRO A 10 44.01 15.34 2.11
CA PRO A 10 43.01 14.63 1.33
C PRO A 10 43.67 13.64 0.35
N SER A 11 43.87 12.39 0.74
CA SER A 11 44.40 11.37 -0.19
C SER A 11 43.70 10.02 -0.14
N THR A 12 42.74 9.80 0.76
CA THR A 12 41.96 8.56 0.84
C THR A 12 40.72 8.53 -0.05
N TRP A 13 40.26 9.67 -0.58
CA TRP A 13 39.08 9.73 -1.45
C TRP A 13 39.37 9.40 -2.93
N GLN A 14 40.63 9.49 -3.38
CA GLN A 14 40.98 9.21 -4.77
C GLN A 14 41.10 7.71 -5.10
N GLY A 15 41.21 6.83 -4.09
CA GLY A 15 41.29 5.38 -4.30
C GLY A 15 39.97 4.68 -4.64
N ILE A 16 38.84 5.41 -4.61
CA ILE A 16 37.49 4.84 -4.81
C ILE A 16 37.08 4.86 -6.29
N ILE A 17 37.81 5.56 -7.17
CA ILE A 17 37.29 5.97 -8.49
C ILE A 17 38.00 5.28 -9.67
N SER A 18 38.49 4.04 -9.56
CA SER A 18 39.13 3.37 -10.70
C SER A 18 39.06 1.84 -10.68
N ASN A 19 37.92 1.29 -11.12
CA ASN A 19 37.83 0.19 -12.12
C ASN A 19 36.42 -0.41 -12.12
N PRO A 20 35.72 -0.45 -13.27
CA PRO A 20 34.57 -1.32 -13.43
C PRO A 20 35.09 -2.74 -13.71
N LEU A 21 34.75 -3.73 -12.87
CA LEU A 21 34.77 -5.20 -13.10
C LEU A 21 35.02 -6.04 -11.82
N ASP A 22 34.77 -5.51 -10.62
CA ASP A 22 34.94 -6.29 -9.39
C ASP A 22 33.68 -6.20 -8.52
N GLU A 23 32.67 -7.04 -8.84
CA GLU A 23 31.35 -7.08 -8.18
C GLU A 23 31.47 -7.16 -6.63
N GLY A 24 32.56 -7.75 -6.11
CA GLY A 24 32.83 -7.83 -4.68
C GLY A 24 33.30 -6.53 -4.02
N LYS A 25 33.83 -5.56 -4.78
CA LYS A 25 34.21 -4.23 -4.27
C LYS A 25 32.99 -3.30 -4.20
N ASP A 26 32.09 -3.39 -5.16
CA ASP A 26 30.89 -2.54 -5.24
C ASP A 26 29.93 -2.81 -4.08
N LEU A 27 29.72 -4.08 -3.73
CA LEU A 27 28.93 -4.48 -2.55
C LEU A 27 29.51 -3.90 -1.24
N LYS A 28 30.84 -3.91 -1.07
CA LYS A 28 31.50 -3.36 0.13
C LYS A 28 31.35 -1.85 0.19
N LEU A 29 31.50 -1.16 -0.93
CA LEU A 29 31.33 0.29 -1.00
C LEU A 29 29.88 0.69 -0.69
N GLN A 30 28.90 -0.02 -1.26
CA GLN A 30 27.48 0.22 -0.99
C GLN A 30 27.14 0.04 0.50
N GLN A 31 27.66 -1.02 1.13
CA GLN A 31 27.51 -1.25 2.57
C GLN A 31 28.15 -0.12 3.41
N GLN A 32 29.33 0.36 3.01
CA GLN A 32 29.99 1.48 3.68
C GLN A 32 29.19 2.78 3.53
N SER A 33 28.67 3.08 2.34
CA SER A 33 27.84 4.26 2.08
C SER A 33 26.54 4.21 2.89
N LEU A 34 25.85 3.07 2.93
CA LEU A 34 24.66 2.90 3.78
C LEU A 34 25.00 3.06 5.26
N ALA A 35 26.11 2.49 5.73
CA ALA A 35 26.55 2.64 7.12
C ALA A 35 26.80 4.12 7.48
N LEU A 36 27.37 4.91 6.57
CA LEU A 36 27.52 6.36 6.76
C LEU A 36 26.16 7.06 6.85
N LEU A 37 25.20 6.70 5.99
CA LEU A 37 23.85 7.26 6.04
C LEU A 37 23.13 6.95 7.37
N TYR A 38 23.21 5.72 7.86
CA TYR A 38 22.66 5.37 9.18
C TYR A 38 23.38 6.10 10.33
N ARG A 39 24.70 6.28 10.23
CA ARG A 39 25.45 7.08 11.21
C ARG A 39 25.01 8.54 11.20
N LEU A 40 24.84 9.13 10.03
CA LEU A 40 24.33 10.51 9.89
C LEU A 40 22.93 10.65 10.49
N SER A 41 22.00 9.74 10.15
CA SER A 41 20.65 9.79 10.72
C SER A 41 20.63 9.52 12.23
N SER A 42 21.62 8.81 12.79
CA SER A 42 21.73 8.63 14.24
C SER A 42 22.23 9.89 14.97
N LEU A 43 23.17 10.61 14.36
CA LEU A 43 23.84 11.77 14.97
C LEU A 43 23.06 13.07 14.82
N HIS A 44 22.13 13.13 13.88
CA HIS A 44 21.41 14.35 13.53
C HIS A 44 19.89 14.20 13.69
N PRO A 45 19.17 15.27 14.07
CA PRO A 45 17.72 15.29 14.01
C PRO A 45 17.26 15.29 12.54
N PRO A 46 16.14 14.62 12.20
CA PRO A 46 15.65 14.56 10.81
C PRO A 46 15.45 15.93 10.16
N SER A 47 14.97 16.91 10.93
CA SER A 47 14.79 18.30 10.49
C SER A 47 16.06 18.93 9.90
N SER A 48 17.24 18.61 10.44
CA SER A 48 18.53 19.12 9.93
C SER A 48 18.93 18.50 8.58
N LEU A 49 18.48 17.27 8.30
CA LEU A 49 18.75 16.56 7.05
C LEU A 49 17.72 16.91 5.97
N SER A 50 16.49 17.30 6.36
CA SER A 50 15.36 17.54 5.46
C SER A 50 15.68 18.43 4.25
N SER A 51 16.45 19.51 4.46
CA SER A 51 16.81 20.47 3.40
C SER A 51 17.85 19.96 2.40
N THR A 52 18.56 18.88 2.75
CA THR A 52 19.62 18.27 1.93
C THR A 52 19.15 17.07 1.13
N LEU A 53 17.95 16.57 1.41
CA LEU A 53 17.40 15.39 0.77
C LEU A 53 16.45 15.74 -0.37
N PRO A 54 16.34 14.88 -1.39
CA PRO A 54 15.34 15.06 -2.42
C PRO A 54 13.94 15.07 -1.82
N ALA A 55 13.14 16.02 -2.27
CA ALA A 55 11.73 16.14 -1.94
C ALA A 55 11.01 16.57 -3.21
N ILE A 56 9.75 16.15 -3.33
CA ILE A 56 8.92 16.58 -4.45
C ILE A 56 8.81 18.08 -4.35
N ALA A 57 9.23 18.75 -5.42
CA ALA A 57 9.04 20.17 -5.56
C ALA A 57 7.58 20.51 -5.27
N GLY A 58 7.33 21.51 -4.40
CA GLY A 58 6.03 22.17 -4.38
C GLY A 58 5.74 22.79 -5.75
N PRO A 59 4.76 23.69 -5.88
CA PRO A 59 4.71 24.57 -7.04
C PRO A 59 5.92 25.53 -6.95
N LEU A 60 7.12 25.03 -7.24
CA LEU A 60 8.29 25.84 -7.54
C LEU A 60 7.85 26.73 -8.69
N LYS A 61 8.18 28.02 -8.61
CA LYS A 61 8.23 28.81 -9.84
C LYS A 61 9.13 28.03 -10.79
N ASP A 62 8.71 27.82 -12.03
CA ASP A 62 9.31 26.92 -13.05
C ASP A 62 10.83 27.11 -13.31
N THR A 63 11.50 28.00 -12.56
CA THR A 63 12.89 28.42 -12.70
C THR A 63 13.78 28.16 -11.48
N GLU A 64 13.26 27.76 -10.32
CA GLU A 64 14.10 27.57 -9.12
C GLU A 64 14.61 26.13 -8.98
N ILE A 65 15.94 25.97 -9.04
CA ILE A 65 16.61 24.69 -8.77
C ILE A 65 16.54 24.41 -7.25
N PRO A 66 16.07 23.21 -6.82
CA PRO A 66 16.03 22.87 -5.40
C PRO A 66 17.40 22.95 -4.73
N ARG A 67 17.48 23.41 -3.48
CA ARG A 67 18.75 23.56 -2.73
C ARG A 67 19.55 22.25 -2.65
N TRP A 68 18.88 21.12 -2.52
CA TRP A 68 19.50 19.80 -2.50
C TRP A 68 20.12 19.39 -3.85
N LEU A 69 19.87 20.13 -4.93
CA LEU A 69 20.45 19.92 -6.26
C LEU A 69 21.53 20.97 -6.61
N THR A 70 21.63 22.08 -5.87
CA THR A 70 22.57 23.17 -6.18
C THR A 70 24.02 22.88 -5.86
N TRP A 71 24.33 21.76 -5.19
CA TRP A 71 25.70 21.39 -4.81
C TRP A 71 26.60 21.06 -6.02
N ILE A 72 26.01 20.77 -7.20
CA ILE A 72 26.74 20.65 -8.47
C ILE A 72 26.02 21.48 -9.54
N THR A 73 26.38 22.75 -9.69
CA THR A 73 25.88 23.60 -10.79
C THR A 73 26.54 23.28 -12.13
N HIS A 74 27.77 22.77 -12.12
CA HIS A 74 28.53 22.42 -13.32
C HIS A 74 29.27 21.09 -13.11
N PRO A 75 28.63 19.94 -13.40
CA PRO A 75 29.26 18.63 -13.24
C PRO A 75 30.43 18.47 -14.21
N LYS A 76 31.65 18.42 -13.68
CA LYS A 76 32.88 18.32 -14.47
C LYS A 76 33.23 16.86 -14.76
N GLY A 77 33.06 15.98 -13.77
CA GLY A 77 33.36 14.54 -13.84
C GLY A 77 32.21 13.67 -14.36
N ARG A 78 32.52 12.45 -14.83
CA ARG A 78 31.51 11.46 -15.26
C ARG A 78 30.55 11.11 -14.12
N THR A 79 31.08 10.77 -12.96
CA THR A 79 30.28 10.45 -11.76
C THR A 79 29.41 11.62 -11.33
N GLU A 80 29.92 12.86 -11.36
CA GLU A 80 29.14 14.05 -11.05
C GLU A 80 27.97 14.23 -12.03
N ARG A 81 28.17 13.98 -13.33
CA ARG A 81 27.11 14.06 -14.34
C ARG A 81 26.06 12.97 -14.14
N GLU A 82 26.48 11.74 -13.85
CA GLU A 82 25.60 10.60 -13.58
C GLU A 82 24.77 10.84 -12.30
N THR A 83 25.42 11.27 -11.21
CA THR A 83 24.73 11.62 -9.96
C THR A 83 23.80 12.82 -10.17
N HIS A 84 24.23 13.87 -10.87
CA HIS A 84 23.37 15.01 -11.15
C HIS A 84 22.16 14.60 -11.99
N ALA A 85 22.32 13.72 -12.99
CA ALA A 85 21.20 13.21 -13.78
C ALA A 85 20.20 12.41 -12.92
N LEU A 86 20.70 11.51 -12.06
CA LEU A 86 19.87 10.76 -11.10
C LEU A 86 19.12 11.69 -10.12
N MET A 87 19.83 12.67 -9.55
CA MET A 87 19.23 13.63 -8.62
C MET A 87 18.23 14.56 -9.31
N SER A 88 18.47 14.92 -10.58
CA SER A 88 17.53 15.73 -11.37
C SER A 88 16.19 15.01 -11.59
N ALA A 89 16.19 13.67 -11.64
CA ALA A 89 14.97 12.87 -11.70
C ALA A 89 14.09 13.05 -10.46
N CYS A 90 14.71 13.35 -9.32
CA CYS A 90 14.04 13.51 -8.03
C CYS A 90 13.26 14.83 -7.92
N VAL A 91 13.37 15.74 -8.88
CA VAL A 91 12.62 17.00 -8.87
C VAL A 91 11.11 16.74 -8.93
N GLU A 92 10.70 15.81 -9.77
CA GLU A 92 9.29 15.45 -9.99
C GLU A 92 8.81 14.39 -8.99
N ASP A 93 9.60 13.33 -8.82
CA ASP A 93 9.19 12.14 -8.05
C ASP A 93 9.83 12.08 -6.65
N GLY A 94 10.55 13.11 -6.22
CA GLY A 94 11.23 13.13 -4.92
C GLY A 94 12.24 12.00 -4.78
N ALA A 95 12.42 11.49 -3.55
CA ALA A 95 13.32 10.37 -3.31
C ALA A 95 12.90 9.08 -4.06
N TRP A 96 11.62 8.95 -4.47
CA TRP A 96 11.13 7.76 -5.15
C TRP A 96 11.81 7.51 -6.50
N ALA A 97 12.29 8.56 -7.18
CA ALA A 97 13.06 8.42 -8.43
C ALA A 97 14.33 7.59 -8.25
N LEU A 98 14.96 7.65 -7.07
CA LEU A 98 16.18 6.91 -6.76
C LEU A 98 15.94 5.40 -6.65
N PHE A 99 14.68 4.97 -6.55
CA PHE A 99 14.33 3.57 -6.33
C PHE A 99 13.93 2.86 -7.62
N GLN A 100 13.69 3.60 -8.71
CA GLN A 100 13.11 3.05 -9.93
C GLN A 100 14.17 2.33 -10.78
N THR A 101 13.82 1.15 -11.30
CA THR A 101 14.65 0.41 -12.25
C THR A 101 14.88 1.25 -13.50
N GLY A 102 16.13 1.34 -13.96
CA GLY A 102 16.47 2.09 -15.16
C GLY A 102 16.53 3.61 -14.97
N ALA A 103 16.56 4.09 -13.72
CA ALA A 103 16.87 5.50 -13.43
C ALA A 103 18.20 5.94 -14.06
N THR A 104 19.10 5.03 -14.45
CA THR A 104 20.36 5.37 -15.14
C THR A 104 20.24 5.39 -16.67
N SER A 105 19.16 4.89 -17.28
CA SER A 105 18.95 4.92 -18.74
C SER A 105 18.23 6.19 -19.17
N PHE A 106 18.83 7.36 -18.87
CA PHE A 106 18.33 8.66 -19.33
C PHE A 106 18.69 8.90 -20.81
N THR A 107 18.03 8.16 -21.71
CA THR A 107 18.02 8.49 -23.15
C THR A 107 16.58 8.72 -23.60
N GLY A 108 16.18 10.00 -23.71
CA GLY A 108 15.04 10.40 -24.54
C GLY A 108 13.93 11.16 -23.82
N LYS A 109 13.97 12.49 -23.94
CA LYS A 109 12.83 13.39 -23.71
C LYS A 109 11.65 12.97 -24.58
N GLY A 110 10.49 12.80 -23.95
CA GLY A 110 9.18 12.92 -24.61
C GLY A 110 8.42 11.61 -24.81
N LYS A 111 7.73 11.13 -23.76
CA LYS A 111 6.49 10.33 -23.92
C LYS A 111 5.65 10.08 -22.67
N SER A 112 5.91 10.71 -21.52
CA SER A 112 5.17 10.41 -20.27
C SER A 112 4.03 11.39 -19.96
N ARG A 113 3.10 11.61 -20.89
CA ARG A 113 1.81 12.26 -20.58
C ARG A 113 0.57 11.60 -21.21
N ALA A 114 0.72 10.46 -21.89
CA ALA A 114 -0.40 9.77 -22.56
C ALA A 114 -0.85 8.46 -21.89
N ALA A 115 -0.40 8.14 -20.68
CA ALA A 115 -0.68 6.85 -20.02
C ALA A 115 -1.82 6.90 -18.97
N VAL A 116 -2.65 7.95 -18.96
CA VAL A 116 -3.70 8.12 -17.93
C VAL A 116 -5.03 7.43 -18.30
N ARG A 117 -5.12 6.71 -19.44
CA ARG A 117 -6.40 6.14 -19.89
C ARG A 117 -6.43 4.62 -20.10
N ASP A 118 -5.36 3.91 -19.79
CA ASP A 118 -5.32 2.46 -19.94
C ASP A 118 -4.94 1.83 -18.59
N GLU A 119 -5.92 1.26 -17.88
CA GLU A 119 -5.68 0.56 -16.60
C GLU A 119 -4.73 -0.64 -16.74
N SER A 120 -4.49 -1.13 -17.95
CA SER A 120 -3.47 -2.16 -18.23
C SER A 120 -2.03 -1.63 -18.24
N ALA A 121 -1.81 -0.32 -18.22
CA ALA A 121 -0.49 0.31 -18.16
C ALA A 121 0.10 0.39 -16.75
N ILE A 122 -0.69 0.10 -15.70
CA ILE A 122 -0.21 0.08 -14.30
C ILE A 122 0.85 -1.02 -14.08
N ASP A 123 0.84 -2.07 -14.90
CA ASP A 123 1.88 -3.12 -14.88
C ASP A 123 3.20 -2.71 -15.57
N ARG A 124 3.25 -1.55 -16.23
CA ARG A 124 4.49 -0.98 -16.80
C ARG A 124 5.15 0.06 -15.90
N LEU A 125 4.63 0.26 -14.68
CA LEU A 125 5.34 1.05 -13.69
C LEU A 125 6.72 0.42 -13.46
N SER A 126 7.75 1.22 -13.65
CA SER A 126 9.16 0.92 -13.37
C SER A 126 9.26 0.11 -12.07
N GLY A 127 9.95 -1.03 -12.14
CA GLY A 127 10.20 -1.84 -10.94
C GLY A 127 10.98 -1.05 -9.89
N VAL A 128 11.06 -1.58 -8.68
CA VAL A 128 12.06 -1.14 -7.72
C VAL A 128 13.37 -1.85 -8.06
N ASP A 129 14.47 -1.11 -8.16
CA ASP A 129 15.79 -1.70 -8.34
C ASP A 129 16.17 -2.57 -7.15
N GLU A 130 16.77 -3.74 -7.42
CA GLU A 130 17.15 -4.71 -6.39
C GLU A 130 18.19 -4.13 -5.42
N GLU A 131 19.05 -3.23 -5.90
CA GLU A 131 20.07 -2.55 -5.10
C GLU A 131 19.48 -1.39 -4.27
N ALA A 132 18.31 -0.87 -4.63
CA ALA A 132 17.70 0.27 -3.97
C ALA A 132 17.07 -0.06 -2.60
N TRP A 133 16.79 -1.33 -2.30
CA TRP A 133 16.11 -1.73 -1.05
C TRP A 133 16.82 -1.28 0.22
N GLY A 134 18.16 -1.26 0.22
CA GLY A 134 18.93 -0.74 1.36
C GLY A 134 18.70 0.76 1.59
N LEU A 135 18.60 1.52 0.50
CA LEU A 135 18.33 2.96 0.55
C LEU A 135 16.87 3.25 0.93
N ILE A 136 15.91 2.47 0.42
CA ILE A 136 14.50 2.58 0.81
C ILE A 136 14.35 2.35 2.31
N GLU A 137 14.97 1.30 2.85
CA GLU A 137 14.93 1.00 4.28
C GLU A 137 15.52 2.13 5.13
N TRP A 138 16.58 2.77 4.65
CA TRP A 138 17.16 3.94 5.30
C TRP A 138 16.20 5.14 5.29
N PHE A 139 15.61 5.48 4.15
CA PHE A 139 14.62 6.56 4.04
C PHE A 139 13.41 6.33 4.94
N VAL A 140 12.86 5.11 4.94
CA VAL A 140 11.73 4.73 5.81
C VAL A 140 12.09 4.90 7.27
N SER A 141 13.30 4.48 7.68
CA SER A 141 13.78 4.67 9.05
C SER A 141 13.96 6.13 9.42
N LEU A 142 14.42 6.96 8.48
CA LEU A 142 14.52 8.40 8.68
C LEU A 142 13.15 9.08 8.83
N TRP A 143 12.17 8.68 8.02
CA TRP A 143 10.80 9.20 8.10
C TRP A 143 10.08 8.76 9.37
N GLU A 144 10.26 7.52 9.82
CA GLU A 144 9.73 7.10 11.12
C GLU A 144 10.35 7.88 12.28
N LYS A 145 11.67 8.11 12.25
CA LYS A 145 12.34 8.97 13.23
C LYS A 145 11.79 10.41 13.20
N ASP A 146 11.49 10.94 12.01
CA ASP A 146 10.89 12.26 11.84
C ASP A 146 9.46 12.33 12.40
N GLU A 147 8.64 11.30 12.19
CA GLU A 147 7.31 11.16 12.81
C GLU A 147 7.40 11.12 14.34
N GLU A 148 8.33 10.34 14.89
CA GLU A 148 8.55 10.23 16.34
C GLU A 148 8.95 11.58 16.95
N CYS A 149 10.00 12.23 16.41
CA CYS A 149 10.44 13.54 16.90
C CYS A 149 9.33 14.60 16.77
N TYR A 150 8.59 14.61 15.66
CA TYR A 150 7.52 15.57 15.45
C TYR A 150 6.38 15.40 16.46
N HIS A 151 6.01 14.14 16.77
CA HIS A 151 5.00 13.83 17.76
C HIS A 151 5.45 14.20 19.19
N GLU A 152 6.72 14.01 19.53
CA GLU A 152 7.27 14.45 20.82
C GLU A 152 7.17 15.98 20.98
N ASP A 153 7.47 16.73 19.91
CA ASP A 153 7.41 18.20 19.92
C ASP A 153 5.97 18.74 19.87
N HIS A 154 5.02 17.98 19.31
CA HIS A 154 3.64 18.41 19.08
C HIS A 154 2.62 17.33 19.46
N PRO A 155 2.48 17.00 20.76
CA PRO A 155 1.66 15.88 21.23
C PRO A 155 0.16 16.02 20.92
N ASP A 156 -0.33 17.24 20.74
CA ASP A 156 -1.73 17.53 20.39
C ASP A 156 -2.00 17.51 18.88
N THR A 157 -0.97 17.28 18.06
CA THR A 157 -1.07 17.32 16.61
C THR A 157 -0.98 15.94 15.97
N SER A 158 -1.30 15.87 14.69
CA SER A 158 -1.45 14.64 13.93
C SER A 158 -0.16 13.80 13.90
N THR A 159 -0.31 12.49 14.07
CA THR A 159 0.76 11.49 13.99
C THR A 159 1.18 11.28 12.53
N TYR A 160 2.06 12.13 11.98
CA TYR A 160 2.71 11.88 10.68
C TYR A 160 4.11 12.51 10.61
N SER A 161 4.92 12.04 9.66
CA SER A 161 6.22 12.64 9.31
C SER A 161 6.08 13.77 8.28
N PRO A 162 6.42 15.03 8.60
CA PRO A 162 6.49 16.11 7.61
C PRO A 162 7.43 15.80 6.45
N MET A 163 8.57 15.15 6.71
CA MET A 163 9.53 14.78 5.67
C MET A 163 8.93 13.79 4.68
N PHE A 164 8.16 12.80 5.17
CA PHE A 164 7.46 11.84 4.31
C PHE A 164 6.36 12.52 3.49
N VAL A 165 5.60 13.44 4.08
CA VAL A 165 4.55 14.21 3.37
C VAL A 165 5.14 14.99 2.18
N CYS A 166 6.34 15.53 2.31
CA CYS A 166 7.06 16.21 1.22
C CYS A 166 7.49 15.26 0.08
N GLN A 167 7.34 13.94 0.25
CA GLN A 167 7.57 12.95 -0.80
C GLN A 167 6.29 12.56 -1.53
N ILE A 168 5.14 13.14 -1.20
CA ILE A 168 3.86 12.77 -1.81
C ILE A 168 3.42 13.88 -2.78
N PRO A 169 3.15 13.56 -4.06
CA PRO A 169 2.68 14.54 -5.02
C PRO A 169 1.37 15.21 -4.58
N ARG A 170 1.25 16.52 -4.81
CA ARG A 170 0.02 17.29 -4.54
C ARG A 170 -0.65 17.76 -5.82
N PRO A 171 -1.99 17.62 -5.94
CA PRO A 171 -2.72 18.15 -7.07
C PRO A 171 -2.77 19.68 -6.91
N PHE A 172 -2.19 20.44 -7.85
CA PHE A 172 -2.32 21.91 -7.92
C PHE A 172 -1.73 22.72 -6.74
N GLY A 173 -0.51 22.36 -6.33
CA GLY A 173 0.29 23.18 -5.41
C GLY A 173 -0.01 22.98 -3.92
N ALA A 174 0.58 23.80 -3.05
CA ALA A 174 0.63 23.55 -1.60
C ALA A 174 -0.71 23.62 -0.84
N ARG A 175 -1.80 24.05 -1.50
CA ARG A 175 -3.09 24.33 -0.83
C ARG A 175 -4.01 23.12 -0.71
N LEU A 176 -3.90 22.14 -1.60
CA LEU A 176 -4.71 20.93 -1.54
C LEU A 176 -3.97 19.81 -0.81
N GLN A 177 -4.75 18.90 -0.23
CA GLN A 177 -4.23 17.65 0.33
C GLN A 177 -3.59 16.83 -0.78
N ALA A 178 -2.55 16.09 -0.44
CA ALA A 178 -2.01 15.09 -1.34
C ALA A 178 -3.08 14.02 -1.61
N ASP A 179 -3.19 13.54 -2.85
CA ASP A 179 -4.20 12.54 -3.24
C ASP A 179 -3.61 11.41 -4.08
N ASN A 180 -2.33 11.48 -4.41
CA ASN A 180 -1.63 10.52 -5.24
C ASN A 180 -0.64 9.69 -4.42
N SER A 181 -0.94 8.41 -4.24
CA SER A 181 -0.08 7.46 -3.53
C SER A 181 0.66 6.48 -4.46
N SER A 182 0.67 6.75 -5.77
CA SER A 182 1.23 5.83 -6.77
C SER A 182 2.69 5.44 -6.50
N LEU A 183 3.54 6.41 -6.14
CA LEU A 183 4.97 6.20 -5.86
C LEU A 183 5.22 5.37 -4.58
N PRO A 184 4.65 5.70 -3.40
CA PRO A 184 4.73 4.81 -2.24
C PRO A 184 4.18 3.40 -2.53
N LEU A 185 3.04 3.30 -3.22
CA LEU A 185 2.41 2.01 -3.52
C LEU A 185 3.17 1.21 -4.58
N MET A 186 3.99 1.83 -5.42
CA MET A 186 4.92 1.12 -6.32
C MET A 186 5.93 0.29 -5.51
N VAL A 187 6.50 0.86 -4.45
CA VAL A 187 7.42 0.13 -3.55
C VAL A 187 6.69 -1.03 -2.87
N VAL A 188 5.46 -0.80 -2.40
CA VAL A 188 4.64 -1.85 -1.78
C VAL A 188 4.35 -2.99 -2.76
N ARG A 189 3.99 -2.68 -4.01
CA ARG A 189 3.78 -3.70 -5.05
C ARG A 189 5.06 -4.47 -5.34
N ALA A 190 6.20 -3.79 -5.43
CA ALA A 190 7.48 -4.45 -5.69
C ALA A 190 7.89 -5.41 -4.55
N ALA A 191 7.61 -5.06 -3.30
CA ALA A 191 7.88 -5.93 -2.14
C ALA A 191 7.02 -7.20 -2.11
N LEU A 192 5.86 -7.17 -2.76
CA LEU A 192 4.89 -8.28 -2.82
C LEU A 192 5.06 -9.16 -4.05
N ARG A 193 6.07 -8.91 -4.90
CA ARG A 193 6.42 -9.80 -6.01
C ARG A 193 6.98 -11.12 -5.45
N GLU A 194 6.53 -12.23 -6.02
CA GLU A 194 6.97 -13.56 -5.60
C GLU A 194 8.38 -13.88 -6.15
N PRO A 195 9.25 -14.55 -5.36
CA PRO A 195 9.02 -14.96 -3.97
C PRO A 195 9.07 -13.77 -3.00
N ILE A 196 8.07 -13.69 -2.10
CA ILE A 196 8.00 -12.59 -1.12
C ILE A 196 9.20 -12.66 -0.16
N GLN A 197 10.03 -11.62 -0.18
CA GLN A 197 11.14 -11.47 0.77
C GLN A 197 10.68 -10.77 2.04
N ARG A 198 10.87 -11.43 3.20
CA ARG A 198 10.44 -10.91 4.51
C ARG A 198 10.96 -9.49 4.81
N ARG A 199 12.20 -9.18 4.47
CA ARG A 199 12.78 -7.83 4.65
C ARG A 199 11.99 -6.77 3.88
N ARG A 200 11.70 -7.03 2.60
CA ARG A 200 10.96 -6.10 1.73
C ARG A 200 9.52 -5.92 2.19
N LEU A 201 8.89 -7.01 2.62
CA LEU A 201 7.55 -6.98 3.20
C LEU A 201 7.47 -6.06 4.43
N LEU A 202 8.44 -6.14 5.34
CA LEU A 202 8.48 -5.27 6.53
C LEU A 202 8.65 -3.80 6.14
N VAL A 203 9.51 -3.51 5.16
CA VAL A 203 9.65 -2.16 4.60
C VAL A 203 8.33 -1.68 3.98
N ALA A 204 7.64 -2.52 3.21
CA ALA A 204 6.35 -2.18 2.62
C ALA A 204 5.26 -1.92 3.66
N ALA A 205 5.21 -2.70 4.74
CA ALA A 205 4.28 -2.48 5.84
C ALA A 205 4.55 -1.14 6.55
N ARG A 206 5.83 -0.77 6.74
CA ARG A 206 6.26 0.53 7.29
C ARG A 206 5.91 1.70 6.36
N VAL A 207 6.09 1.54 5.04
CA VAL A 207 5.65 2.54 4.04
C VAL A 207 4.12 2.73 4.11
N LEU A 208 3.35 1.64 4.20
CA LEU A 208 1.89 1.72 4.35
C LEU A 208 1.49 2.38 5.67
N LYS A 209 2.18 2.09 6.77
CA LYS A 209 1.97 2.76 8.07
C LYS A 209 2.12 4.27 7.92
N LEU A 210 3.26 4.74 7.41
CA LEU A 210 3.53 6.17 7.19
C LEU A 210 2.45 6.80 6.29
N LEU A 211 2.07 6.13 5.20
CA LEU A 211 1.04 6.63 4.29
C LEU A 211 -0.34 6.70 4.95
N ILE A 212 -0.74 5.69 5.72
CA ILE A 212 -2.01 5.68 6.45
C ILE A 212 -2.05 6.82 7.48
N HIS A 213 -0.96 7.01 8.21
CA HIS A 213 -0.79 8.07 9.20
C HIS A 213 -1.01 9.47 8.60
N THR A 214 -0.57 9.71 7.36
CA THR A 214 -0.84 10.98 6.65
C THR A 214 -2.32 11.23 6.34
N ALA A 215 -3.20 10.23 6.48
CA ALA A 215 -4.63 10.34 6.20
C ALA A 215 -5.50 10.29 7.47
N LEU A 216 -4.88 10.26 8.66
CA LEU A 216 -5.61 10.26 9.93
C LEU A 216 -6.01 11.68 10.37
N PRO A 217 -7.13 11.82 11.11
CA PRO A 217 -7.55 13.11 11.69
C PRO A 217 -6.52 13.62 12.72
N PRO A 218 -6.57 14.91 13.14
CA PRO A 218 -7.62 15.91 12.86
C PRO A 218 -7.46 16.68 11.53
N SER A 219 -6.23 16.82 11.03
CA SER A 219 -5.92 17.62 9.83
C SER A 219 -5.06 16.80 8.86
N PRO A 220 -5.66 15.84 8.14
CA PRO A 220 -4.89 14.91 7.33
C PRO A 220 -4.18 15.63 6.17
N PRO A 221 -2.85 15.52 6.00
CA PRO A 221 -2.17 16.05 4.83
C PRO A 221 -2.48 15.28 3.54
N PHE A 222 -2.91 14.02 3.64
CA PHE A 222 -3.35 13.18 2.53
C PHE A 222 -4.87 13.00 2.54
N HIS A 223 -5.52 13.16 1.39
CA HIS A 223 -6.96 13.03 1.22
C HIS A 223 -7.43 11.59 1.50
N PRO A 224 -8.15 11.32 2.61
CA PRO A 224 -8.38 9.95 3.08
C PRO A 224 -9.19 9.07 2.12
N PRO A 225 -10.25 9.57 1.44
CA PRO A 225 -10.94 8.79 0.41
C PRO A 225 -10.05 8.38 -0.76
N SER A 226 -9.10 9.23 -1.18
CA SER A 226 -8.16 8.90 -2.26
C SER A 226 -7.19 7.80 -1.82
N LEU A 227 -6.75 7.83 -0.56
CA LEU A 227 -5.90 6.77 -0.02
C LEU A 227 -6.66 5.46 0.05
N LEU A 228 -7.88 5.47 0.59
CA LEU A 228 -8.72 4.29 0.69
C LEU A 228 -8.91 3.63 -0.67
N LEU A 229 -9.25 4.42 -1.71
CA LEU A 229 -9.36 3.91 -3.08
C LEU A 229 -8.05 3.28 -3.55
N SER A 230 -6.93 3.95 -3.35
CA SER A 230 -5.61 3.47 -3.77
C SER A 230 -5.22 2.16 -3.08
N LEU A 231 -5.53 2.02 -1.78
CA LEU A 231 -5.32 0.79 -1.02
C LEU A 231 -6.23 -0.35 -1.52
N LEU A 232 -7.50 -0.07 -1.82
CA LEU A 232 -8.39 -1.07 -2.42
C LEU A 232 -7.90 -1.53 -3.79
N HIS A 233 -7.39 -0.60 -4.62
CA HIS A 233 -6.76 -0.94 -5.90
C HIS A 233 -5.46 -1.74 -5.73
N LEU A 234 -4.70 -1.53 -4.65
CA LEU A 234 -3.59 -2.39 -4.28
C LEU A 234 -4.09 -3.78 -3.87
N PHE A 235 -5.09 -3.86 -2.99
CA PHE A 235 -5.53 -5.11 -2.39
C PHE A 235 -6.24 -6.02 -3.39
N ARG A 236 -7.08 -5.48 -4.26
CA ARG A 236 -7.92 -6.25 -5.19
C ARG A 236 -7.13 -7.30 -5.99
N PRO A 237 -6.04 -6.98 -6.71
CA PRO A 237 -5.30 -7.94 -7.52
C PRO A 237 -4.38 -8.88 -6.72
N LEU A 238 -4.14 -8.62 -5.42
CA LEU A 238 -3.20 -9.45 -4.66
C LEU A 238 -3.74 -10.88 -4.47
N PRO A 239 -2.90 -11.91 -4.71
CA PRO A 239 -3.20 -13.27 -4.28
C PRO A 239 -3.49 -13.33 -2.78
N LEU A 240 -4.26 -14.32 -2.35
CA LEU A 240 -4.64 -14.48 -0.96
C LEU A 240 -3.41 -14.55 -0.03
N SER A 241 -2.38 -15.32 -0.41
CA SER A 241 -1.13 -15.45 0.36
C SER A 241 -0.43 -14.10 0.59
N SER A 242 -0.24 -13.32 -0.47
CA SER A 242 0.42 -12.02 -0.41
C SER A 242 -0.42 -11.02 0.39
N PHE A 243 -1.74 -11.04 0.20
CA PHE A 243 -2.68 -10.20 0.98
C PHE A 243 -2.64 -10.54 2.47
N GLN A 244 -2.72 -11.82 2.84
CA GLN A 244 -2.64 -12.28 4.23
C GLN A 244 -1.33 -11.83 4.90
N THR A 245 -0.22 -12.00 4.17
CA THR A 245 1.12 -11.67 4.62
C THR A 245 1.27 -10.17 4.85
N LEU A 246 0.77 -9.35 3.92
CA LEU A 246 0.75 -7.89 4.04
C LEU A 246 -0.09 -7.42 5.22
N ILE A 247 -1.34 -7.89 5.33
CA ILE A 247 -2.25 -7.48 6.41
C ILE A 247 -1.69 -7.89 7.78
N SER A 248 -1.08 -9.07 7.88
CA SER A 248 -0.47 -9.53 9.14
C SER A 248 0.75 -8.70 9.55
N ALA A 249 1.54 -8.23 8.57
CA ALA A 249 2.68 -7.35 8.82
C ALA A 249 2.26 -5.92 9.15
N LEU A 250 1.16 -5.43 8.56
CA LEU A 250 0.65 -4.07 8.75
C LEU A 250 -0.13 -3.92 10.05
N GLN A 251 -0.88 -4.93 10.46
CA GLN A 251 -1.77 -4.90 11.63
C GLN A 251 -1.13 -4.31 12.90
N PRO A 252 0.07 -4.73 13.35
CA PRO A 252 0.66 -4.19 14.58
C PRO A 252 1.13 -2.74 14.46
N LEU A 253 1.20 -2.19 13.24
CA LEU A 253 1.75 -0.86 12.98
C LEU A 253 0.69 0.23 12.92
N ILE A 254 -0.57 -0.12 12.67
CA ILE A 254 -1.66 0.85 12.49
C ILE A 254 -2.76 0.67 13.54
N PRO A 255 -3.54 1.71 13.87
CA PRO A 255 -4.64 1.58 14.82
C PRO A 255 -5.68 0.54 14.39
N THR A 256 -6.21 -0.21 15.35
CA THR A 256 -7.19 -1.29 15.11
C THR A 256 -8.43 -0.82 14.34
N HIS A 257 -8.92 0.40 14.61
CA HIS A 257 -10.09 0.95 13.91
C HIS A 257 -9.82 1.15 12.41
N VAL A 258 -8.60 1.53 12.02
CA VAL A 258 -8.21 1.65 10.61
C VAL A 258 -8.18 0.27 9.95
N SER A 259 -7.62 -0.74 10.62
CA SER A 259 -7.63 -2.12 10.14
C SER A 259 -9.06 -2.63 9.89
N LEU A 260 -9.96 -2.41 10.85
CA LEU A 260 -11.37 -2.77 10.73
C LEU A 260 -12.04 -2.05 9.55
N HIS A 261 -11.78 -0.75 9.39
CA HIS A 261 -12.30 0.04 8.28
C HIS A 261 -11.85 -0.50 6.92
N LEU A 262 -10.54 -0.78 6.78
CA LEU A 262 -9.97 -1.30 5.53
C LEU A 262 -10.52 -2.69 5.19
N LEU A 263 -10.68 -3.57 6.18
CA LEU A 263 -11.28 -4.89 5.97
C LEU A 263 -12.75 -4.76 5.55
N ALA A 264 -13.54 -3.92 6.22
CA ALA A 264 -14.93 -3.66 5.85
C ALA A 264 -15.07 -3.15 4.40
N GLN A 265 -14.24 -2.18 4.01
CA GLN A 265 -14.21 -1.64 2.65
C GLN A 265 -13.74 -2.68 1.62
N THR A 266 -12.83 -3.57 2.00
CA THR A 266 -12.39 -4.68 1.14
C THR A 266 -13.53 -5.67 0.89
N ILE A 267 -14.36 -5.98 1.91
CA ILE A 267 -15.56 -6.83 1.74
C ILE A 267 -16.54 -6.17 0.75
N GLU A 268 -16.83 -4.88 0.92
CA GLU A 268 -17.74 -4.16 0.00
C GLU A 268 -17.23 -4.14 -1.44
N ASP A 269 -15.91 -4.02 -1.62
CA ASP A 269 -15.27 -4.03 -2.93
C ASP A 269 -15.34 -5.43 -3.58
N LEU A 270 -15.00 -6.48 -2.82
CA LEU A 270 -15.05 -7.88 -3.29
C LEU A 270 -16.48 -8.35 -3.59
N SER A 271 -17.48 -7.82 -2.90
CA SER A 271 -18.90 -8.13 -3.16
C SER A 271 -19.53 -7.22 -4.21
N GLY A 272 -18.81 -6.21 -4.72
CA GLY A 272 -19.31 -5.29 -5.76
C GLY A 272 -20.41 -4.32 -5.29
N VAL A 273 -20.57 -4.08 -3.98
CA VAL A 273 -21.63 -3.20 -3.43
C VAL A 273 -21.13 -1.83 -2.98
N ARG A 274 -19.80 -1.63 -3.00
CA ARG A 274 -19.13 -0.42 -2.49
C ARG A 274 -19.69 0.88 -3.05
N ALA A 275 -19.91 0.96 -4.37
CA ALA A 275 -20.39 2.19 -5.01
C ALA A 275 -21.78 2.60 -4.48
N GLY A 276 -22.72 1.67 -4.43
CA GLY A 276 -24.07 1.92 -3.90
C GLY A 276 -24.08 2.24 -2.42
N ARG A 277 -23.27 1.55 -1.59
CA ARG A 277 -23.17 1.86 -0.15
C ARG A 277 -22.47 3.20 0.10
N ALA A 278 -21.44 3.55 -0.67
CA ALA A 278 -20.79 4.86 -0.58
C ALA A 278 -21.76 6.00 -0.92
N GLU A 279 -22.62 5.81 -1.91
CA GLU A 279 -23.68 6.75 -2.25
C GLU A 279 -24.71 6.90 -1.13
N GLN A 280 -25.20 5.79 -0.56
CA GLN A 280 -26.10 5.80 0.61
C GLN A 280 -25.49 6.56 1.80
N ARG A 281 -24.20 6.35 2.09
CA ARG A 281 -23.48 7.08 3.14
C ARG A 281 -23.42 8.58 2.86
N ARG A 282 -23.21 9.01 1.61
CA ARG A 282 -23.23 10.43 1.22
C ARG A 282 -24.59 11.09 1.45
N PHE A 283 -25.68 10.36 1.26
CA PHE A 283 -27.04 10.85 1.53
C PHE A 283 -27.48 10.70 2.99
N GLY A 284 -26.61 10.21 3.88
CA GLY A 284 -26.92 10.05 5.31
C GLY A 284 -27.97 8.98 5.62
N THR A 285 -28.31 8.12 4.64
CA THR A 285 -29.33 7.07 4.81
C THR A 285 -28.82 5.85 5.58
N ARG A 286 -27.52 5.83 5.90
CA ARG A 286 -26.85 4.68 6.51
C ARG A 286 -25.81 5.10 7.55
N LYS A 287 -25.85 4.48 8.73
CA LYS A 287 -24.87 4.66 9.82
C LYS A 287 -24.02 3.40 9.99
N ASP A 288 -23.17 3.15 9.01
CA ASP A 288 -22.30 1.97 8.98
C ASP A 288 -21.16 2.02 10.00
N TYR A 289 -20.74 3.23 10.37
CA TYR A 289 -19.54 3.49 11.18
C TYR A 289 -19.88 4.17 12.51
N GLU A 290 -19.08 3.91 13.53
CA GLU A 290 -19.26 4.43 14.89
C GLU A 290 -19.17 5.97 14.97
N SER A 291 -18.44 6.59 14.04
CA SER A 291 -18.29 8.04 13.94
C SER A 291 -18.25 8.49 12.48
N THR A 292 -18.33 9.80 12.27
CA THR A 292 -18.14 10.44 10.95
C THR A 292 -16.67 10.69 10.61
N SER A 293 -15.73 10.28 11.49
CA SER A 293 -14.30 10.49 11.25
C SER A 293 -13.80 9.63 10.10
N THR A 294 -12.72 10.08 9.47
CA THR A 294 -12.02 9.29 8.46
C THR A 294 -11.49 8.00 9.11
N PHE A 295 -11.61 6.88 8.39
CA PHE A 295 -11.27 5.54 8.88
C PHE A 295 -11.99 5.10 10.18
N ALA A 296 -13.18 5.63 10.46
CA ALA A 296 -13.99 5.19 11.59
C ALA A 296 -14.23 3.68 11.58
N SER A 297 -14.33 3.09 12.77
CA SER A 297 -14.60 1.65 12.90
C SER A 297 -16.03 1.32 12.46
N PRO A 298 -16.24 0.19 11.77
CA PRO A 298 -17.58 -0.33 11.50
C PRO A 298 -18.34 -0.58 12.80
N THR A 299 -19.65 -0.38 12.78
CA THR A 299 -20.52 -0.80 13.87
C THR A 299 -20.66 -2.33 13.89
N VAL A 300 -21.11 -2.89 15.02
CA VAL A 300 -21.42 -4.32 15.14
C VAL A 300 -22.48 -4.73 14.13
N MET A 301 -23.56 -3.95 14.00
CA MET A 301 -24.65 -4.22 13.06
C MET A 301 -24.17 -4.23 11.60
N TYR A 302 -23.40 -3.22 11.20
CA TYR A 302 -22.82 -3.17 9.86
C TYR A 302 -21.85 -4.33 9.61
N THR A 303 -21.07 -4.74 10.61
CA THR A 303 -20.23 -5.94 10.51
C THR A 303 -21.07 -7.19 10.26
N CYS A 304 -22.16 -7.38 11.01
CA CYS A 304 -23.07 -8.51 10.81
C CYS A 304 -23.67 -8.54 9.40
N GLU A 305 -24.03 -7.37 8.85
CA GLU A 305 -24.49 -7.25 7.45
C GLU A 305 -23.39 -7.57 6.43
N LEU A 306 -22.15 -7.12 6.67
CA LEU A 306 -21.02 -7.42 5.78
C LEU A 306 -20.75 -8.93 5.70
N LEU A 307 -20.98 -9.65 6.80
CA LEU A 307 -20.83 -11.11 6.85
C LEU A 307 -21.89 -11.85 6.01
N THR A 308 -23.05 -11.25 5.75
CA THR A 308 -24.11 -11.84 4.90
C THR A 308 -23.97 -11.48 3.41
N LEU A 309 -23.07 -10.56 3.05
CA LEU A 309 -22.81 -10.23 1.65
C LEU A 309 -22.27 -11.45 0.88
N PRO A 310 -22.79 -11.77 -0.31
CA PRO A 310 -22.34 -12.94 -1.05
C PRO A 310 -20.86 -12.81 -1.43
N CYS A 311 -20.15 -13.94 -1.45
CA CYS A 311 -18.89 -14.05 -2.19
C CYS A 311 -19.17 -13.85 -3.70
N SER A 312 -18.15 -13.54 -4.50
CA SER A 312 -18.28 -12.91 -5.82
C SER A 312 -19.37 -13.54 -6.71
N HIS A 313 -20.05 -12.70 -7.49
CA HIS A 313 -21.25 -12.96 -8.31
C HIS A 313 -21.56 -14.42 -8.69
N SER A 314 -22.14 -15.19 -7.76
CA SER A 314 -22.97 -16.36 -8.08
C SER A 314 -24.19 -16.00 -8.96
N SER A 315 -24.39 -14.72 -9.31
CA SER A 315 -25.48 -14.24 -10.15
C SER A 315 -25.02 -13.96 -11.59
N ARG A 316 -25.61 -14.75 -12.52
CA ARG A 316 -25.78 -14.52 -13.98
C ARG A 316 -24.77 -15.13 -14.95
N THR A 317 -24.83 -16.45 -15.14
CA THR A 317 -24.71 -17.04 -16.51
C THR A 317 -25.72 -18.14 -16.83
N SER A 318 -26.60 -18.54 -15.90
CA SER A 318 -27.54 -19.64 -16.15
C SER A 318 -28.78 -19.31 -16.99
N LYS A 319 -28.91 -18.09 -17.55
CA LYS A 319 -30.11 -17.68 -18.31
C LYS A 319 -29.91 -17.27 -19.77
N THR A 320 -28.70 -17.24 -20.34
CA THR A 320 -28.51 -16.81 -21.75
C THR A 320 -27.89 -17.85 -22.69
N THR A 321 -27.58 -19.07 -22.25
CA THR A 321 -26.94 -20.10 -23.11
C THR A 321 -27.80 -21.35 -23.39
N LYS A 322 -29.11 -21.31 -23.11
CA LYS A 322 -30.01 -22.42 -23.45
C LYS A 322 -30.67 -22.29 -24.82
N GLU A 323 -30.57 -21.13 -25.48
CA GLU A 323 -31.23 -20.88 -26.77
C GLU A 323 -30.28 -20.91 -27.98
N GLU A 324 -28.96 -20.81 -27.77
CA GLU A 324 -27.95 -20.87 -28.84
C GLU A 324 -27.38 -22.28 -29.11
N ARG A 325 -27.79 -23.31 -28.34
CA ARG A 325 -27.26 -24.68 -28.49
C ARG A 325 -27.97 -25.54 -29.53
N ARG A 326 -28.81 -24.97 -30.41
CA ARG A 326 -29.55 -25.76 -31.39
C ARG A 326 -28.93 -25.84 -32.79
N ASN A 327 -27.86 -25.10 -33.11
CA ASN A 327 -27.47 -24.96 -34.52
C ASN A 327 -26.01 -25.19 -34.93
N ASP A 328 -25.10 -25.71 -34.11
CA ASP A 328 -23.74 -26.02 -34.60
C ASP A 328 -23.27 -27.44 -34.25
N SER A 329 -23.40 -28.31 -35.25
CA SER A 329 -22.84 -29.66 -35.28
C SER A 329 -21.60 -29.69 -36.19
N VAL A 330 -20.59 -28.89 -35.86
CA VAL A 330 -19.25 -29.01 -36.48
C VAL A 330 -18.20 -28.92 -35.38
N ARG A 331 -17.86 -30.09 -34.81
CA ARG A 331 -16.78 -30.25 -33.82
C ARG A 331 -15.42 -30.13 -34.51
N THR A 332 -14.79 -28.96 -34.40
CA THR A 332 -13.38 -28.74 -34.75
C THR A 332 -12.54 -28.53 -33.49
N LYS A 333 -11.21 -28.58 -33.64
CA LYS A 333 -10.18 -28.51 -32.58
C LYS A 333 -10.26 -27.31 -31.61
N ASP A 334 -11.21 -26.38 -31.78
CA ASP A 334 -11.41 -25.21 -30.92
C ASP A 334 -12.09 -25.53 -29.57
N ASP A 335 -12.74 -26.69 -29.42
CA ASP A 335 -13.43 -27.06 -28.16
C ASP A 335 -12.48 -27.17 -26.96
N ARG A 336 -11.23 -27.63 -27.16
CA ARG A 336 -10.25 -27.78 -26.06
C ARG A 336 -9.80 -26.45 -25.48
N LYS A 337 -9.72 -25.39 -26.29
CA LYS A 337 -9.32 -24.05 -25.84
C LYS A 337 -10.40 -23.40 -24.97
N GLY A 338 -11.67 -23.78 -25.18
CA GLY A 338 -12.80 -23.35 -24.36
C GLY A 338 -12.76 -23.96 -22.96
N GLU A 339 -12.50 -25.26 -22.85
CA GLU A 339 -12.43 -25.97 -21.56
C GLU A 339 -11.31 -25.45 -20.66
N ASP A 340 -10.10 -25.22 -21.18
CA ASP A 340 -8.98 -24.68 -20.41
C ASP A 340 -9.24 -23.25 -19.93
N LYS A 341 -9.89 -22.43 -20.75
CA LYS A 341 -10.28 -21.06 -20.35
C LYS A 341 -11.33 -21.08 -19.24
N MET A 342 -12.31 -21.98 -19.32
CA MET A 342 -13.35 -22.13 -18.31
C MET A 342 -12.77 -22.58 -16.97
N ARG A 343 -11.90 -23.59 -16.96
CA ARG A 343 -11.19 -24.04 -15.74
C ARG A 343 -10.36 -22.94 -15.09
N LYS A 344 -9.70 -22.10 -15.89
CA LYS A 344 -8.93 -20.96 -15.37
C LYS A 344 -9.82 -19.92 -14.70
N VAL A 345 -11.00 -19.63 -15.26
CA VAL A 345 -11.95 -18.68 -14.68
C VAL A 345 -12.52 -19.21 -13.36
N GLU A 346 -12.92 -20.48 -13.31
CA GLU A 346 -13.41 -21.13 -12.08
C GLU A 346 -12.35 -21.09 -10.96
N SER A 347 -11.09 -21.36 -11.29
CA SER A 347 -9.99 -21.29 -10.31
C SER A 347 -9.74 -19.88 -9.77
N GLU A 348 -9.90 -18.84 -10.59
CA GLU A 348 -9.74 -17.46 -10.14
C GLU A 348 -10.93 -16.96 -9.30
N GLU A 349 -12.15 -17.44 -9.58
CA GLU A 349 -13.32 -17.17 -8.76
C GLU A 349 -13.22 -17.85 -7.39
N GLU A 350 -12.79 -19.11 -7.34
CA GLU A 350 -12.56 -19.84 -6.08
C GLU A 350 -11.55 -19.10 -5.18
N LYS A 351 -10.43 -18.62 -5.73
CA LYS A 351 -9.45 -17.83 -4.99
C LYS A 351 -10.01 -16.50 -4.45
N LYS A 352 -10.90 -15.84 -5.20
CA LYS A 352 -11.57 -14.62 -4.76
C LYS A 352 -12.54 -14.89 -3.62
N ASP A 353 -13.29 -15.99 -3.71
CA ASP A 353 -14.21 -16.41 -2.65
C ASP A 353 -13.44 -16.78 -1.37
N GLU A 354 -12.35 -17.53 -1.48
CA GLU A 354 -11.47 -17.82 -0.33
C GLU A 354 -10.94 -16.54 0.33
N LYS A 355 -10.54 -15.55 -0.49
CA LYS A 355 -10.11 -14.25 -0.01
C LYS A 355 -11.22 -13.49 0.70
N MET A 356 -12.43 -13.47 0.15
CA MET A 356 -13.60 -12.86 0.78
C MET A 356 -13.89 -13.51 2.14
N VAL A 357 -13.92 -14.84 2.22
CA VAL A 357 -14.13 -15.57 3.47
C VAL A 357 -13.05 -15.26 4.50
N TRP A 358 -11.79 -15.18 4.08
CA TRP A 358 -10.70 -14.80 4.97
C TRP A 358 -10.84 -13.38 5.52
N VAL A 359 -11.19 -12.40 4.67
CA VAL A 359 -11.41 -11.00 5.09
C VAL A 359 -12.57 -10.93 6.09
N LYS A 360 -13.70 -11.62 5.82
CA LYS A 360 -14.84 -11.73 6.73
C LYS A 360 -14.42 -12.29 8.10
N MET A 361 -13.67 -13.38 8.09
CA MET A 361 -13.16 -14.02 9.30
C MET A 361 -12.29 -13.07 10.13
N ARG A 362 -11.38 -12.33 9.48
CA ARG A 362 -10.52 -11.36 10.15
C ARG A 362 -11.30 -10.18 10.72
N LEU A 363 -12.26 -9.65 9.97
CA LEU A 363 -13.13 -8.58 10.44
C LEU A 363 -13.89 -9.02 11.70
N LEU A 364 -14.52 -10.20 11.67
CA LEU A 364 -15.24 -10.74 12.82
C LEU A 364 -14.31 -10.93 14.03
N ALA A 365 -13.13 -11.52 13.83
CA ALA A 365 -12.18 -11.74 14.92
C ALA A 365 -11.75 -10.43 15.61
N TYR A 366 -11.46 -9.38 14.85
CA TYR A 366 -11.12 -8.06 15.43
C TYR A 366 -12.31 -7.39 16.10
N MET A 367 -13.50 -7.52 15.53
CA MET A 367 -14.71 -6.98 16.16
C MET A 367 -15.01 -7.68 17.48
N LEU A 368 -14.82 -8.99 17.59
CA LEU A 368 -14.98 -9.73 18.85
C LEU A 368 -13.90 -9.37 19.89
N ALA A 369 -12.67 -9.10 19.45
CA ALA A 369 -11.61 -8.66 20.34
C ALA A 369 -11.91 -7.27 20.93
N ARG A 370 -12.54 -6.39 20.15
CA ARG A 370 -12.89 -5.02 20.56
C ARG A 370 -14.18 -4.94 21.35
N HIS A 371 -15.20 -5.67 20.89
CA HIS A 371 -16.55 -5.75 21.45
C HIS A 371 -16.79 -7.20 21.86
N PRO A 372 -16.25 -7.64 23.02
CA PRO A 372 -16.52 -8.97 23.55
C PRO A 372 -18.02 -9.19 23.64
N LEU A 373 -18.45 -10.45 23.60
CA LEU A 373 -19.84 -10.87 23.67
C LEU A 373 -20.45 -10.51 25.04
N LYS A 374 -20.73 -9.21 25.25
CA LYS A 374 -21.53 -8.68 26.35
C LYS A 374 -22.98 -8.65 25.89
N GLN A 375 -23.91 -8.80 26.84
CA GLN A 375 -25.34 -8.86 26.56
C GLN A 375 -25.81 -7.61 25.79
N GLY A 376 -26.50 -7.83 24.67
CA GLY A 376 -27.32 -6.80 23.99
C GLY A 376 -26.75 -6.21 22.69
N GLU A 377 -25.44 -6.27 22.43
CA GLU A 377 -24.86 -5.60 21.24
C GLU A 377 -24.91 -6.44 19.96
N TRP A 378 -24.91 -7.77 20.10
CA TRP A 378 -24.94 -8.70 18.98
C TRP A 378 -26.34 -9.33 18.87
N GLU A 379 -27.23 -8.72 18.08
CA GLU A 379 -28.56 -9.28 17.77
C GLU A 379 -28.46 -10.39 16.72
N ILE A 380 -27.88 -11.52 17.13
CA ILE A 380 -27.67 -12.66 16.23
C ILE A 380 -28.84 -13.63 16.33
N THR A 381 -29.56 -13.76 15.22
CA THR A 381 -30.67 -14.70 15.03
C THR A 381 -30.19 -15.97 14.33
N GLN A 382 -30.98 -17.04 14.40
CA GLN A 382 -30.74 -18.24 13.57
C GLN A 382 -30.82 -17.93 12.06
N GLU A 383 -31.65 -16.94 11.70
CA GLU A 383 -31.78 -16.46 10.32
C GLU A 383 -30.48 -15.82 9.84
N TRP A 384 -29.82 -15.00 10.68
CA TRP A 384 -28.53 -14.42 10.34
C TRP A 384 -27.45 -15.47 10.05
N GLU A 385 -27.34 -16.51 10.89
CA GLU A 385 -26.38 -17.61 10.64
C GLU A 385 -26.66 -18.32 9.32
N LYS A 386 -27.95 -18.54 9.00
CA LYS A 386 -28.38 -19.12 7.73
C LYS A 386 -28.01 -18.22 6.55
N ASP A 387 -28.13 -16.90 6.70
CA ASP A 387 -27.74 -15.93 5.68
C ASP A 387 -26.23 -15.86 5.50
N VAL A 388 -25.44 -15.89 6.58
CA VAL A 388 -23.98 -16.00 6.50
C VAL A 388 -23.61 -17.29 5.77
N LYS A 389 -24.19 -18.42 6.13
CA LYS A 389 -23.97 -19.71 5.45
C LYS A 389 -24.28 -19.63 3.95
N LYS A 390 -25.45 -19.09 3.60
CA LYS A 390 -25.87 -18.88 2.22
C LYS A 390 -24.89 -17.97 1.46
N SER A 391 -24.34 -16.95 2.12
CA SER A 391 -23.39 -16.02 1.51
C SER A 391 -22.05 -16.64 1.12
N LEU A 392 -21.69 -17.79 1.69
CA LEU A 392 -20.45 -18.51 1.37
C LEU A 392 -20.54 -19.29 0.06
N GLY A 393 -21.75 -19.71 -0.34
CA GLY A 393 -21.95 -20.50 -1.55
C GLY A 393 -21.02 -21.74 -1.58
N ASN A 394 -20.19 -21.85 -2.62
CA ASN A 394 -19.23 -22.95 -2.75
C ASN A 394 -18.11 -22.92 -1.70
N ALA A 395 -17.76 -21.73 -1.20
CA ALA A 395 -16.71 -21.56 -0.21
C ALA A 395 -17.08 -22.15 1.16
N GLU A 396 -18.36 -22.50 1.39
CA GLU A 396 -18.81 -23.17 2.62
C GLU A 396 -18.00 -24.45 2.91
N ARG A 397 -17.64 -25.20 1.86
CA ARG A 397 -16.92 -26.48 1.96
C ARG A 397 -15.41 -26.33 2.12
N THR A 398 -14.89 -25.11 2.02
CA THR A 398 -13.47 -24.85 2.22
C THR A 398 -13.15 -24.81 3.72
N LYS A 399 -11.89 -25.10 4.08
CA LYS A 399 -11.43 -24.97 5.47
C LYS A 399 -11.66 -23.56 6.04
N ALA A 400 -11.56 -22.53 5.20
CA ALA A 400 -11.83 -21.15 5.59
C ALA A 400 -13.33 -20.93 5.89
N GLY A 401 -14.22 -21.46 5.04
CA GLY A 401 -15.67 -21.39 5.23
C GLY A 401 -16.12 -22.08 6.52
N GLU A 402 -15.63 -23.30 6.75
CA GLU A 402 -15.87 -24.03 8.00
C GLU A 402 -15.38 -23.26 9.23
N SER A 403 -14.20 -22.63 9.14
CA SER A 403 -13.63 -21.84 10.24
C SER A 403 -14.47 -20.61 10.55
N LEU A 404 -14.98 -19.93 9.52
CA LEU A 404 -15.89 -18.79 9.68
C LEU A 404 -17.22 -19.23 10.32
N LEU A 405 -17.80 -20.35 9.88
CA LEU A 405 -19.03 -20.88 10.47
C LEU A 405 -18.85 -21.31 11.93
N LYS A 406 -17.69 -21.87 12.29
CA LYS A 406 -17.36 -22.16 13.70
C LYS A 406 -17.32 -20.89 14.54
N LEU A 407 -16.67 -19.82 14.05
CA LEU A 407 -16.66 -18.53 14.74
C LEU A 407 -18.07 -17.97 14.90
N VAL A 408 -18.88 -17.96 13.83
CA VAL A 408 -20.29 -17.57 13.85
C VAL A 408 -21.07 -18.37 14.91
N GLY A 409 -20.83 -19.68 14.99
CA GLY A 409 -21.42 -20.57 16.00
C GLY A 409 -21.04 -20.20 17.44
N VAL A 410 -19.78 -19.81 17.69
CA VAL A 410 -19.31 -19.33 19.01
C VAL A 410 -20.05 -18.05 19.41
N VAL A 411 -20.15 -17.10 18.47
CA VAL A 411 -20.82 -15.81 18.70
C VAL A 411 -22.30 -16.02 19.03
N ARG A 412 -22.97 -16.99 18.39
CA ARG A 412 -24.35 -17.39 18.73
C ARG A 412 -24.45 -18.14 20.06
N GLY A 413 -23.55 -19.10 20.30
CA GLY A 413 -23.59 -20.02 21.45
C GLY A 413 -23.44 -19.32 22.80
N SER A 414 -22.63 -18.24 22.85
CA SER A 414 -22.44 -17.42 24.07
C SER A 414 -23.73 -16.82 24.64
N LYS A 415 -24.84 -16.83 23.88
CA LYS A 415 -26.15 -16.35 24.33
C LYS A 415 -27.02 -17.43 24.99
N LYS A 416 -26.69 -18.72 24.83
CA LYS A 416 -27.48 -19.84 25.39
C LYS A 416 -27.03 -20.28 26.77
N ASP A 417 -25.75 -20.06 27.10
CA ASP A 417 -25.13 -20.50 28.36
C ASP A 417 -25.15 -19.41 29.45
N GLN A 418 -25.82 -18.29 29.18
CA GLN A 418 -26.15 -17.20 30.12
C GLN A 418 -27.66 -17.11 30.24
#